data_AF-A0A261Y8Q5-F1
#
_entry.id   AF-A0A261Y8Q5-F1
#
_cell.length_a   1.000
_cell.length_b   1.000
_cell.length_c   1.000
_cell.angle_alpha   90.00
_cell.angle_beta   90.00
_cell.angle_gamma   90.00
#
_symmetry.space_group_name_H-M   'P 1'
#
loop_
_entity.id
_entity.type
_entity.pdbx_description
1 polymer ?
#
loop_
_entity_poly.entity_id
_entity_poly.type
_entity_poly.pdbx_seq_one_letter_code
_entity_poly.pdbx_strand_id
1 'polypeptide(L)'
;MCAVLLVEGLPMYKFSLQSLGSYEHEPLLLPDPMPTGKVIVSNTKATRHPIEISDDHSKAPLTKEEQMEAFDNATTNMDRKRGRLAHLDVPQFAQYMVSHLYFDHFDGLVSELSTSTARSCIDLIQLNVDDLDKWDDCMSVDADILTGQLKGGIEAFIEDRLPEVWNRRAKALDKQTLAVFIRDAMNNLCPRQFAYPMPAETVETIALACFETATPHFLQKINDYIDTHLRAAVSDMERIEIPQLLAQAHQQISQTIDYFNTHVPQESHPSHPHRLLQLQPLLGTFHIPDAVKQKLARKATPSIEGTDRILSFAHMALHDVL
;
A
#
# COMPACT_ATOMS: atom_id res chain seq x y z
N MET A 1 -25.32 4.20 47.33
CA MET A 1 -25.35 3.04 46.40
C MET A 1 -25.31 3.64 45.01
N CYS A 2 -24.15 3.60 44.37
CA CYS A 2 -24.04 3.89 42.94
C CYS A 2 -24.95 2.91 42.22
N ALA A 3 -26.05 3.39 41.65
CA ALA A 3 -26.69 2.65 40.57
C ALA A 3 -25.68 2.69 39.44
N VAL A 4 -24.83 1.66 39.36
CA VAL A 4 -24.08 1.39 38.13
C VAL A 4 -25.16 1.33 37.07
N LEU A 5 -25.21 2.33 36.19
CA LEU A 5 -25.92 2.22 34.93
C LEU A 5 -25.18 1.12 34.18
N LEU A 6 -25.49 -0.13 34.53
CA LEU A 6 -25.21 -1.26 33.69
C LEU A 6 -25.98 -0.95 32.42
N VAL A 7 -25.25 -0.43 31.45
CA VAL A 7 -25.67 -0.28 30.07
C VAL A 7 -25.81 -1.68 29.44
N GLU A 8 -26.41 -2.62 30.17
CA GLU A 8 -26.88 -3.92 29.70
C GLU A 8 -28.20 -3.67 28.96
N GLY A 9 -28.14 -2.97 27.83
CA GLY A 9 -29.33 -2.78 27.01
C GLY A 9 -29.34 -1.59 26.06
N LEU A 10 -28.45 -0.59 26.21
CA LEU A 10 -28.34 0.42 25.16
C LEU A 10 -27.60 -0.19 23.97
N PRO A 11 -28.11 0.00 22.75
CA PRO A 11 -27.51 -0.55 21.56
C PRO A 11 -26.23 0.23 21.19
N MET A 12 -25.45 0.82 22.10
CA MET A 12 -24.27 1.62 21.71
C MET A 12 -23.30 0.80 20.86
N TYR A 13 -23.01 -0.45 21.24
CA TYR A 13 -22.19 -1.34 20.40
C TYR A 13 -22.87 -1.74 19.07
N LYS A 14 -24.20 -1.83 19.05
CA LYS A 14 -24.98 -2.17 17.85
C LYS A 14 -25.22 -0.95 16.96
N PHE A 15 -25.20 0.26 17.51
CA PHE A 15 -25.42 1.55 16.86
C PHE A 15 -24.12 2.10 16.30
N SER A 16 -22.98 1.91 16.98
CA SER A 16 -21.66 2.12 16.38
C SER A 16 -21.45 1.25 15.13
N LEU A 17 -22.06 0.06 15.07
CA LEU A 17 -21.98 -0.80 13.88
C LEU A 17 -23.10 -0.55 12.86
N GLN A 18 -24.34 -0.28 13.29
CA GLN A 18 -25.49 -0.08 12.38
C GLN A 18 -25.60 1.33 11.83
N SER A 19 -25.25 2.36 12.59
CA SER A 19 -25.37 3.78 12.17
C SER A 19 -24.14 4.29 11.42
N LEU A 20 -22.98 3.62 11.56
CA LEU A 20 -21.76 3.89 10.77
C LEU A 20 -21.66 3.03 9.49
N GLY A 21 -22.38 1.90 9.44
CA GLY A 21 -22.38 0.94 8.32
C GLY A 21 -23.56 1.06 7.35
N SER A 22 -24.57 1.89 7.64
CA SER A 22 -25.78 2.02 6.83
C SER A 22 -25.81 3.33 6.05
N TYR A 23 -24.89 3.50 5.10
CA TYR A 23 -25.12 4.41 3.98
C TYR A 23 -25.11 3.57 2.70
N GLU A 24 -26.21 3.67 1.97
CA GLU A 24 -26.48 2.99 0.72
C GLU A 24 -25.31 3.16 -0.25
N HIS A 25 -24.86 2.05 -0.82
CA HIS A 25 -23.96 2.05 -1.98
C HIS A 25 -24.58 2.91 -3.09
N GLU A 26 -23.96 4.05 -3.37
CA GLU A 26 -24.05 4.67 -4.69
C GLU A 26 -23.55 3.62 -5.71
N PRO A 27 -24.33 3.27 -6.75
CA PRO A 27 -23.95 2.20 -7.67
C PRO A 27 -22.76 2.65 -8.51
N LEU A 28 -21.56 2.28 -8.07
CA LEU A 28 -20.37 2.32 -8.89
C LEU A 28 -20.60 1.35 -10.07
N LEU A 29 -20.72 1.91 -11.27
CA LEU A 29 -20.65 1.19 -12.53
C LEU A 29 -19.32 0.43 -12.58
N LEU A 30 -19.37 -0.87 -12.30
CA LEU A 30 -18.27 -1.80 -12.52
C LEU A 30 -17.98 -1.83 -14.03
N PRO A 31 -16.72 -1.65 -14.47
CA PRO A 31 -16.35 -1.95 -15.84
C PRO A 31 -16.44 -3.46 -16.10
N ASP A 32 -16.86 -3.82 -17.31
CA ASP A 32 -17.05 -5.20 -17.76
C ASP A 32 -15.83 -6.09 -17.46
N PRO A 33 -16.04 -7.37 -17.09
CA PRO A 33 -14.95 -8.31 -16.89
C PRO A 33 -14.18 -8.51 -18.20
N MET A 34 -12.87 -8.26 -18.17
CA MET A 34 -11.99 -8.56 -19.30
C MET A 34 -12.01 -10.07 -19.61
N PRO A 35 -11.91 -10.45 -20.90
CA PRO A 35 -11.97 -11.84 -21.32
C PRO A 35 -10.73 -12.60 -20.82
N THR A 36 -10.98 -13.70 -20.12
CA THR A 36 -9.96 -14.67 -19.73
C THR A 36 -9.43 -15.40 -20.96
N GLY A 37 -8.19 -15.09 -21.35
CA GLY A 37 -7.47 -15.79 -22.42
C GLY A 37 -7.19 -17.24 -22.01
N LYS A 38 -7.62 -18.19 -22.85
CA LYS A 38 -7.30 -19.62 -22.71
C LYS A 38 -5.80 -19.84 -22.96
N VAL A 39 -5.10 -20.36 -21.95
CA VAL A 39 -3.74 -20.87 -22.09
C VAL A 39 -3.79 -22.21 -22.82
N ILE A 40 -3.26 -22.24 -24.05
CA ILE A 40 -3.06 -23.48 -24.82
C ILE A 40 -1.63 -23.97 -24.52
N VAL A 41 -1.53 -25.12 -23.85
CA VAL A 41 -0.25 -25.80 -23.61
C VAL A 41 0.04 -26.70 -24.81
N SER A 42 0.97 -26.28 -25.67
CA SER A 42 1.50 -27.12 -26.75
C SER A 42 2.76 -27.86 -26.29
N ASN A 43 2.69 -29.18 -26.28
CA ASN A 43 3.78 -30.06 -25.87
C ASN A 43 4.57 -30.50 -27.12
N THR A 44 5.73 -29.88 -27.38
CA THR A 44 6.60 -30.24 -28.51
C THR A 44 7.66 -31.25 -28.10
N LYS A 45 7.53 -32.45 -28.67
CA LYS A 45 8.42 -33.60 -28.57
C LYS A 45 9.72 -33.34 -29.35
N ALA A 46 10.87 -33.39 -28.68
CA ALA A 46 12.18 -33.22 -29.30
C ALA A 46 12.61 -34.47 -30.08
N THR A 47 12.85 -34.32 -31.38
CA THR A 47 13.44 -35.33 -32.26
C THR A 47 14.97 -35.17 -32.24
N ARG A 48 15.70 -36.18 -31.76
CA ARG A 48 17.17 -36.25 -31.87
C ARG A 48 17.57 -36.77 -33.24
N HIS A 49 18.37 -36.00 -33.97
CA HIS A 49 19.11 -36.49 -35.14
C HIS A 49 20.47 -37.07 -34.70
N PRO A 50 20.93 -38.18 -35.30
CA PRO A 50 22.26 -38.72 -35.07
C PRO A 50 23.31 -37.85 -35.79
N ILE A 51 24.37 -37.50 -35.06
CA ILE A 51 25.55 -36.82 -35.59
C ILE A 51 26.54 -37.89 -36.02
N GLU A 52 26.90 -37.91 -37.31
CA GLU A 52 28.02 -38.69 -37.83
C GLU A 52 29.34 -38.02 -37.40
N ILE A 53 30.18 -38.78 -36.72
CA ILE A 53 31.52 -38.37 -36.29
C ILE A 53 32.50 -38.82 -37.37
N SER A 54 33.16 -37.85 -38.00
CA SER A 54 34.27 -38.10 -38.93
C SER A 54 35.56 -38.19 -38.13
N ASP A 55 36.19 -39.36 -38.14
CA ASP A 55 37.45 -39.63 -37.46
C ASP A 55 38.64 -39.10 -38.26
N ASP A 56 39.18 -37.96 -37.83
CA ASP A 56 40.46 -37.44 -38.32
C ASP A 56 41.52 -37.62 -37.20
N HIS A 57 42.15 -38.80 -37.20
CA HIS A 57 43.15 -39.21 -36.23
C HIS A 57 44.55 -38.69 -36.60
N SER A 58 44.92 -37.49 -36.13
CA SER A 58 46.33 -37.12 -35.96
C SER A 58 46.54 -35.94 -35.01
N LYS A 59 46.18 -36.10 -33.74
CA LYS A 59 46.67 -35.24 -32.65
C LYS A 59 47.13 -36.09 -31.47
N ALA A 60 48.32 -35.78 -30.96
CA ALA A 60 48.89 -36.42 -29.79
C ALA A 60 47.92 -36.30 -28.59
N PRO A 61 47.83 -37.34 -27.73
CA PRO A 61 46.92 -37.32 -26.59
C PRO A 61 47.30 -36.17 -25.65
N LEU A 62 46.38 -35.22 -25.47
CA LEU A 62 46.50 -34.17 -24.45
C LEU A 62 46.71 -34.81 -23.08
N THR A 63 47.63 -34.26 -22.30
CA THR A 63 47.86 -34.66 -20.92
C THR A 63 46.62 -34.39 -20.07
N LYS A 64 46.44 -35.14 -18.97
CA LYS A 64 45.27 -34.98 -18.09
C LYS A 64 45.15 -33.57 -17.51
N GLU A 65 46.26 -32.86 -17.34
CA GLU A 65 46.30 -31.47 -16.88
C GLU A 65 45.76 -30.51 -17.95
N GLU A 66 46.15 -30.68 -19.22
CA GLU A 66 45.63 -29.87 -20.34
C GLU A 66 44.14 -30.10 -20.59
N GLN A 67 43.63 -31.32 -20.36
CA GLN A 67 42.20 -31.61 -20.48
C GLN A 67 41.37 -30.96 -19.37
N MET A 68 41.89 -30.93 -18.14
CA MET A 68 41.22 -30.29 -16.99
C MET A 68 41.21 -28.77 -17.13
N GLU A 69 42.33 -28.17 -17.56
CA GLU A 69 42.44 -26.74 -17.81
C GLU A 69 41.58 -26.27 -19.01
N ALA A 70 41.46 -27.09 -20.06
CA ALA A 70 40.56 -26.82 -21.18
C ALA A 70 39.07 -26.90 -20.77
N PHE A 71 38.70 -27.81 -19.86
CA PHE A 71 37.34 -27.92 -19.34
C PHE A 71 36.97 -26.73 -18.45
N ASP A 72 37.87 -26.29 -17.58
CA ASP A 72 37.66 -25.11 -16.73
C ASP A 72 37.60 -23.81 -17.55
N ASN A 73 38.45 -23.68 -18.58
CA ASN A 73 38.39 -22.54 -19.51
C ASN A 73 37.15 -22.56 -20.43
N ALA A 74 36.63 -23.73 -20.79
CA ALA A 74 35.41 -23.85 -21.58
C ALA A 74 34.16 -23.52 -20.75
N THR A 75 34.12 -23.95 -19.48
CA THR A 75 33.01 -23.67 -18.55
C THR A 75 32.95 -22.18 -18.21
N THR A 76 34.10 -21.57 -17.89
CA THR A 76 34.17 -20.12 -17.66
C THR A 76 33.87 -19.28 -18.91
N ASN A 77 34.22 -19.73 -20.13
CA ASN A 77 33.82 -19.04 -21.36
C ASN A 77 32.34 -19.20 -21.72
N MET A 78 31.73 -20.35 -21.42
CA MET A 78 30.30 -20.58 -21.61
C MET A 78 29.48 -19.68 -20.69
N ASP A 79 29.82 -19.59 -19.41
CA ASP A 79 29.15 -18.70 -18.45
C ASP A 79 29.38 -17.21 -18.80
N ARG A 80 30.58 -16.86 -19.29
CA ARG A 80 30.89 -15.49 -19.75
C ARG A 80 30.26 -15.13 -21.11
N LYS A 81 29.80 -16.13 -21.88
CA LYS A 81 28.96 -15.94 -23.09
C LYS A 81 27.47 -15.93 -22.74
N ARG A 82 27.03 -16.76 -21.79
CA ARG A 82 25.63 -16.79 -21.29
C ARG A 82 25.27 -15.49 -20.56
N GLY A 83 26.20 -14.92 -19.80
CA GLY A 83 26.02 -13.63 -19.12
C GLY A 83 25.97 -12.41 -20.04
N ARG A 84 26.31 -12.53 -21.34
CA ARG A 84 26.37 -11.39 -22.28
C ARG A 84 25.11 -11.16 -23.12
N LEU A 85 24.11 -12.03 -23.03
CA LEU A 85 22.82 -11.88 -23.70
C LEU A 85 21.65 -12.14 -22.74
N ALA A 86 21.82 -11.85 -21.45
CA ALA A 86 20.70 -11.88 -20.52
C ALA A 86 19.74 -10.73 -20.87
N HIS A 87 18.49 -11.08 -21.14
CA HIS A 87 17.41 -10.15 -21.44
C HIS A 87 16.38 -10.20 -20.32
N LEU A 88 16.07 -9.04 -19.74
CA LEU A 88 15.07 -8.91 -18.69
C LEU A 88 13.69 -8.75 -19.32
N ASP A 89 12.73 -9.58 -18.92
CA ASP A 89 11.30 -9.40 -19.22
C ASP A 89 10.78 -8.18 -18.44
N VAL A 90 10.48 -7.10 -19.15
CA VAL A 90 10.10 -5.82 -18.53
C VAL A 90 8.73 -5.90 -17.84
N PRO A 91 7.66 -6.42 -18.47
CA PRO A 91 6.39 -6.64 -17.78
C PRO A 91 6.52 -7.44 -16.49
N GLN A 92 7.22 -8.57 -16.51
CA GLN A 92 7.37 -9.43 -15.33
C GLN A 92 8.15 -8.72 -14.22
N PHE A 93 9.28 -8.09 -14.56
CA PHE A 93 10.06 -7.32 -13.59
C PHE A 93 9.25 -6.18 -12.97
N ALA A 94 8.47 -5.44 -13.77
CA ALA A 94 7.63 -4.36 -13.27
C ALA A 94 6.61 -4.87 -12.24
N GLN A 95 5.99 -6.04 -12.47
CA GLN A 95 5.05 -6.65 -11.52
C GLN A 95 5.75 -7.07 -10.22
N TYR A 96 6.95 -7.65 -10.30
CA TYR A 96 7.74 -7.99 -9.10
C TYR A 96 8.12 -6.75 -8.30
N MET A 97 8.59 -5.70 -8.97
CA MET A 97 8.97 -4.45 -8.32
C MET A 97 7.77 -3.78 -7.64
N VAL A 98 6.61 -3.71 -8.31
CA VAL A 98 5.38 -3.19 -7.70
C VAL A 98 4.96 -4.00 -6.49
N SER A 99 5.01 -5.33 -6.59
CA SER A 99 4.64 -6.21 -5.47
C SER A 99 5.54 -5.95 -4.26
N HIS A 100 6.85 -5.85 -4.46
CA HIS A 100 7.81 -5.50 -3.42
C HIS A 100 7.51 -4.12 -2.80
N LEU A 101 7.33 -3.09 -3.62
CA LEU A 101 6.99 -1.74 -3.14
C LEU A 101 5.70 -1.74 -2.31
N TYR A 102 4.70 -2.52 -2.71
CA TYR A 102 3.45 -2.59 -1.98
C TYR A 102 3.58 -3.27 -0.62
N PHE A 103 4.12 -4.49 -0.61
CA PHE A 103 4.17 -5.30 0.61
C PHE A 103 5.16 -4.75 1.63
N ASP A 104 6.34 -4.30 1.18
CA ASP A 104 7.41 -3.90 2.10
C ASP A 104 7.31 -2.42 2.48
N HIS A 105 6.64 -1.59 1.66
CA HIS A 105 6.59 -0.14 1.88
C HIS A 105 5.16 0.39 2.04
N PHE A 106 4.26 0.19 1.07
CA PHE A 106 2.96 0.88 1.09
C PHE A 106 1.95 0.36 2.10
N ASP A 107 1.80 -0.95 2.29
CA ASP A 107 0.80 -1.49 3.23
C ASP A 107 1.02 -0.98 4.66
N GLY A 108 2.26 -1.09 5.14
CA GLY A 108 2.63 -0.59 6.46
C GLY A 108 2.57 0.93 6.58
N LEU A 109 2.74 1.64 5.46
CA LEU A 109 2.65 3.10 5.40
C LEU A 109 1.19 3.57 5.48
N VAL A 110 0.26 2.93 4.77
CA VAL A 110 -1.16 3.25 4.80
C VAL A 110 -1.74 2.97 6.17
N SER A 111 -1.46 1.79 6.75
CA SER A 111 -1.92 1.47 8.10
C SER A 111 -1.42 2.48 9.13
N GLU A 112 -0.14 2.84 9.10
CA GLU A 112 0.42 3.83 10.01
C GLU A 112 -0.16 5.24 9.82
N LEU A 113 -0.36 5.66 8.57
CA LEU A 113 -1.02 6.93 8.26
C LEU A 113 -2.44 6.94 8.83
N SER A 114 -3.21 5.87 8.64
CA SER A 114 -4.58 5.75 9.13
C SER A 114 -4.64 5.88 10.65
N THR A 115 -3.90 5.04 11.37
CA THR A 115 -3.88 5.03 12.83
C THR A 115 -3.41 6.38 13.40
N SER A 116 -2.33 6.96 12.86
CA SER A 116 -1.81 8.22 13.39
C SER A 116 -2.71 9.41 13.10
N THR A 117 -3.37 9.42 11.94
CA THR A 117 -4.31 10.47 11.56
C THR A 117 -5.57 10.39 12.41
N ALA A 118 -6.10 9.19 12.61
CA ALA A 118 -7.27 8.95 13.46
C ALA A 118 -7.04 9.46 14.89
N ARG A 119 -5.90 9.12 15.50
CA ARG A 119 -5.53 9.65 16.83
C ARG A 119 -5.46 11.17 16.87
N SER A 120 -4.83 11.78 15.88
CA SER A 120 -4.70 13.24 15.81
C SER A 120 -6.05 13.94 15.61
N CYS A 121 -7.01 13.26 14.98
CA CYS A 121 -8.38 13.76 14.81
C CYS A 121 -9.15 13.80 16.13
N ILE A 122 -8.95 12.82 17.02
CA ILE A 122 -9.60 12.78 18.34
C ILE A 122 -9.22 14.02 19.17
N ASP A 123 -7.97 14.48 19.06
CA ASP A 123 -7.49 15.65 19.80
C ASP A 123 -8.21 16.94 19.41
N LEU A 124 -8.83 16.98 18.22
CA LEU A 124 -9.66 18.11 17.77
C LEU A 124 -11.10 18.06 18.30
N ILE A 125 -11.54 16.92 18.83
CA ILE A 125 -12.91 16.73 19.30
C ILE A 125 -12.94 16.95 20.80
N GLN A 126 -13.47 18.11 21.19
CA GLN A 126 -13.66 18.47 22.58
C GLN A 126 -15.10 18.15 23.00
N LEU A 127 -15.21 17.18 23.90
CA LEU A 127 -16.44 16.85 24.61
C LEU A 127 -16.37 17.53 25.98
N ASN A 128 -17.32 18.44 26.23
CA ASN A 128 -17.45 19.09 27.52
C ASN A 128 -18.60 18.43 28.28
N VAL A 129 -18.32 18.06 29.53
CA VAL A 129 -19.31 17.63 30.52
C VAL A 129 -19.57 18.83 31.41
N ASP A 130 -20.80 19.32 31.46
CA ASP A 130 -21.13 20.52 32.25
C ASP A 130 -20.99 20.23 33.76
N ASP A 131 -20.23 21.07 34.47
CA ASP A 131 -20.20 21.19 35.94
C ASP A 131 -19.89 19.86 36.70
N LEU A 132 -18.86 19.11 36.29
CA LEU A 132 -18.38 17.90 36.98
C LEU A 132 -18.18 18.09 38.50
N ASP A 133 -17.80 19.29 38.95
CA ASP A 133 -17.59 19.63 40.36
C ASP A 133 -18.88 19.56 41.21
N LYS A 134 -20.05 19.55 40.58
CA LYS A 134 -21.36 19.46 41.25
C LYS A 134 -21.92 18.04 41.24
N TRP A 135 -21.24 17.11 40.60
CA TRP A 135 -21.73 15.75 40.39
C TRP A 135 -21.12 14.80 41.41
N ASP A 136 -21.88 13.79 41.80
CA ASP A 136 -21.38 12.71 42.67
C ASP A 136 -20.24 11.96 41.94
N ASP A 137 -19.26 11.43 42.69
CA ASP A 137 -18.09 10.70 42.17
C ASP A 137 -18.49 9.54 41.25
N CYS A 138 -19.74 9.05 41.38
CA CYS A 138 -20.31 8.03 40.53
C CYS A 138 -20.51 8.47 39.07
N MET A 139 -20.99 9.69 38.87
CA MET A 139 -21.40 10.17 37.55
C MET A 139 -20.21 10.70 36.73
N SER A 140 -19.12 11.10 37.39
CA SER A 140 -17.87 11.45 36.70
C SER A 140 -17.27 10.23 35.99
N VAL A 141 -17.30 9.06 36.63
CA VAL A 141 -16.84 7.80 36.02
C VAL A 141 -17.67 7.45 34.78
N ASP A 142 -19.00 7.55 34.85
CA ASP A 142 -19.87 7.26 33.71
C ASP A 142 -19.65 8.26 32.55
N ALA A 143 -19.43 9.54 32.86
CA ALA A 143 -19.12 10.56 31.87
C ALA A 143 -17.76 10.33 31.20
N ASP A 144 -16.74 9.89 31.95
CA ASP A 144 -15.44 9.51 31.42
C ASP A 144 -15.52 8.27 30.53
N ILE A 145 -16.31 7.27 30.93
CA ILE A 145 -16.55 6.05 30.13
C ILE A 145 -17.23 6.43 28.82
N LEU A 146 -18.30 7.23 28.86
CA LEU A 146 -19.03 7.66 27.67
C LEU A 146 -18.15 8.51 26.74
N THR A 147 -17.36 9.42 27.31
CA THR A 147 -16.38 10.21 26.56
C THR A 147 -15.33 9.31 25.90
N GLY A 148 -14.82 8.31 26.62
CA GLY A 148 -13.88 7.33 26.09
C GLY A 148 -14.47 6.49 24.96
N GLN A 149 -15.73 6.04 25.11
CA GLN A 149 -16.44 5.28 24.08
C GLN A 149 -16.70 6.12 22.82
N LEU A 150 -17.11 7.38 22.97
CA LEU A 150 -17.30 8.29 21.83
C LEU A 150 -15.97 8.54 21.11
N LYS A 151 -14.90 8.85 21.85
CA LYS A 151 -13.56 9.04 21.27
C LYS A 151 -13.06 7.80 20.53
N GLY A 152 -13.19 6.62 21.14
CA GLY A 152 -12.81 5.36 20.51
C GLY A 152 -13.64 5.03 19.26
N GLY A 153 -14.94 5.34 19.27
CA GLY A 153 -15.81 5.18 18.11
C GLY A 153 -15.39 6.08 16.93
N ILE A 154 -14.94 7.31 17.22
CA ILE A 154 -14.47 8.24 16.18
C ILE A 154 -13.12 7.82 15.62
N GLU A 155 -12.20 7.39 16.49
CA GLU A 155 -10.91 6.83 16.06
C GLU A 155 -11.13 5.72 15.05
N ALA A 156 -11.95 4.73 15.42
CA ALA A 156 -12.26 3.60 14.56
C ALA A 156 -12.94 4.03 13.26
N PHE A 157 -13.92 4.94 13.32
CA PHE A 157 -14.60 5.44 12.13
C PHE A 157 -13.63 6.08 11.13
N ILE A 158 -12.71 6.92 11.60
CA ILE A 158 -11.73 7.59 10.74
C ILE A 158 -10.72 6.58 10.23
N GLU A 159 -10.18 5.73 11.12
CA GLU A 159 -9.20 4.70 10.78
C GLU A 159 -9.73 3.73 9.71
N ASP A 160 -11.01 3.32 9.79
CA ASP A 160 -11.66 2.42 8.84
C ASP A 160 -11.89 3.06 7.46
N ARG A 161 -12.12 4.38 7.41
CA ARG A 161 -12.41 5.11 6.16
C ARG A 161 -11.16 5.58 5.43
N LEU A 162 -10.05 5.79 6.14
CA LEU A 162 -8.82 6.30 5.56
C LEU A 162 -8.20 5.40 4.47
N PRO A 163 -8.24 4.06 4.53
CA PRO A 163 -7.80 3.20 3.43
C PRO A 163 -8.57 3.45 2.13
N GLU A 164 -9.88 3.68 2.22
CA GLU A 164 -10.73 3.98 1.06
C GLU A 164 -10.37 5.34 0.46
N VAL A 165 -10.21 6.35 1.33
CA VAL A 165 -9.74 7.69 0.95
C VAL A 165 -8.37 7.62 0.26
N TRP A 166 -7.44 6.87 0.84
CA TRP A 166 -6.11 6.64 0.28
C TRP A 166 -6.20 6.06 -1.12
N ASN A 167 -6.98 5.00 -1.32
CA ASN A 167 -7.14 4.36 -2.63
C ASN A 167 -7.67 5.33 -3.70
N ARG A 168 -8.53 6.28 -3.32
CA ARG A 168 -9.00 7.33 -4.24
C ARG A 168 -7.92 8.35 -4.57
N ARG A 169 -7.18 8.83 -3.57
CA ARG A 169 -6.22 9.95 -3.72
C ARG A 169 -4.85 9.52 -4.22
N ALA A 170 -4.42 8.31 -3.88
CA ALA A 170 -3.15 7.71 -4.28
C ALA A 170 -3.29 6.84 -5.55
N LYS A 171 -4.25 7.12 -6.44
CA LYS A 171 -4.47 6.33 -7.66
C LYS A 171 -3.21 6.21 -8.53
N ALA A 172 -2.40 7.25 -8.61
CA ALA A 172 -1.13 7.21 -9.34
C ALA A 172 -0.13 6.19 -8.76
N LEU A 173 -0.27 5.84 -7.49
CA LEU A 173 0.51 4.83 -6.79
C LEU A 173 -0.14 3.46 -6.83
N ASP A 174 -1.33 3.29 -7.44
CA ASP A 174 -2.00 2.00 -7.58
C ASP A 174 -1.09 0.98 -8.30
N LYS A 175 -1.27 -0.32 -8.02
CA LYS A 175 -0.38 -1.38 -8.55
C LYS A 175 -0.26 -1.32 -10.07
N GLN A 176 -1.36 -1.05 -10.76
CA GLN A 176 -1.41 -1.05 -12.21
C GLN A 176 -0.68 0.16 -12.82
N THR A 177 -0.97 1.35 -12.31
CA THR A 177 -0.39 2.62 -12.76
C THR A 177 1.10 2.66 -12.47
N LEU A 178 1.52 2.19 -11.28
CA LEU A 178 2.93 2.11 -10.93
C LEU A 178 3.68 1.08 -11.79
N ALA A 179 3.07 -0.06 -12.14
CA ALA A 179 3.68 -1.04 -13.04
C ALA A 179 3.89 -0.45 -14.44
N VAL A 180 2.89 0.28 -14.96
CA VAL A 180 3.01 0.99 -16.24
C VAL A 180 4.13 2.01 -16.17
N PHE A 181 4.19 2.83 -15.12
CA PHE A 181 5.26 3.81 -14.93
C PHE A 181 6.65 3.15 -14.87
N ILE A 182 6.81 2.05 -14.13
CA ILE A 182 8.08 1.33 -14.00
C ILE A 182 8.54 0.80 -15.36
N ARG A 183 7.65 0.15 -16.11
CA ARG A 183 7.92 -0.31 -17.47
C ARG A 183 8.36 0.84 -18.37
N ASP A 184 7.63 1.96 -18.35
CA ASP A 184 7.95 3.12 -19.18
C ASP A 184 9.30 3.73 -18.78
N ALA A 185 9.60 3.80 -17.47
CA ALA A 185 10.90 4.26 -16.97
C ALA A 185 12.06 3.37 -17.47
N MET A 186 11.88 2.04 -17.46
CA MET A 186 12.87 1.09 -17.97
C MET A 186 13.11 1.26 -19.48
N ASN A 187 12.05 1.32 -20.28
CA ASN A 187 12.18 1.49 -21.73
C ASN A 187 12.80 2.84 -22.12
N ASN A 188 12.52 3.89 -21.34
CA ASN A 188 13.09 5.21 -21.59
C ASN A 188 14.59 5.27 -21.26
N LEU A 189 15.05 4.52 -20.25
CA LEU A 189 16.46 4.48 -19.85
C LEU A 189 17.28 3.47 -20.65
N CYS A 190 16.65 2.36 -21.05
CA CYS A 190 17.20 1.33 -21.90
C CYS A 190 16.32 1.22 -23.16
N PRO A 191 16.53 2.09 -24.16
CA PRO A 191 15.79 2.04 -25.40
C PRO A 191 15.89 0.64 -25.98
N ARG A 192 14.76 0.11 -26.47
CA ARG A 192 14.73 -1.18 -27.14
C ARG A 192 15.77 -1.18 -28.24
N GLN A 193 16.87 -1.90 -28.01
CA GLN A 193 17.73 -2.28 -29.11
C GLN A 193 16.94 -3.32 -29.87
N PHE A 194 16.48 -2.97 -31.09
CA PHE A 194 15.81 -3.90 -32.00
C PHE A 194 16.81 -5.01 -32.37
N ALA A 195 17.03 -5.94 -31.46
CA ALA A 195 17.86 -7.10 -31.66
C ALA A 195 16.98 -8.15 -32.32
N TYR A 196 17.05 -8.17 -33.65
CA TYR A 196 16.52 -9.19 -34.55
C TYR A 196 14.99 -9.19 -34.80
N PRO A 197 14.57 -9.53 -36.04
CA PRO A 197 13.17 -9.73 -36.37
C PRO A 197 12.67 -11.01 -35.68
N MET A 198 12.21 -10.88 -34.45
CA MET A 198 11.46 -11.93 -33.75
C MET A 198 10.00 -11.94 -34.24
N PRO A 199 9.37 -13.12 -34.32
CA PRO A 199 7.97 -13.26 -34.73
C PRO A 199 7.02 -12.48 -33.82
N ALA A 200 5.84 -12.17 -34.35
CA ALA A 200 4.89 -11.13 -33.94
C ALA A 200 4.33 -11.12 -32.49
N GLU A 201 4.87 -11.93 -31.57
CA GLU A 201 4.61 -11.87 -30.12
C GLU A 201 5.87 -11.39 -29.41
N THR A 202 6.25 -10.12 -29.63
CA THR A 202 7.48 -9.58 -29.04
C THR A 202 7.25 -9.29 -27.55
N VAL A 203 7.65 -10.24 -26.70
CA VAL A 203 7.85 -9.98 -25.27
C VAL A 203 8.79 -8.78 -25.14
N GLU A 204 8.36 -7.78 -24.38
CA GLU A 204 9.12 -6.58 -24.16
C GLU A 204 10.31 -6.89 -23.26
N THR A 205 11.50 -6.88 -23.85
CA THR A 205 12.73 -7.20 -23.14
C THR A 205 13.79 -6.10 -23.29
N ILE A 206 14.65 -5.97 -22.28
CA ILE A 206 15.83 -5.09 -22.32
C ILE A 206 17.09 -5.87 -21.99
N ALA A 207 18.23 -5.44 -22.51
CA ALA A 207 19.52 -6.05 -22.16
C ALA A 207 19.85 -5.79 -20.67
N LEU A 208 20.14 -6.84 -19.91
CA LEU A 208 20.46 -6.74 -18.48
C LEU A 208 21.62 -5.77 -18.22
N ALA A 209 22.69 -5.83 -19.03
CA ALA A 209 23.84 -4.95 -18.90
C ALA A 209 23.48 -3.45 -19.05
N CYS A 210 22.48 -3.12 -19.87
CA CYS A 210 21.97 -1.76 -19.94
C CYS A 210 21.28 -1.40 -18.63
N PHE A 211 20.40 -2.27 -18.13
CA PHE A 211 19.65 -2.02 -16.91
C PHE A 211 20.57 -1.87 -15.69
N GLU A 212 21.59 -2.71 -15.54
CA GLU A 212 22.61 -2.60 -14.49
C GLU A 212 23.25 -1.20 -14.48
N THR A 213 23.63 -0.70 -15.66
CA THR A 213 24.22 0.64 -15.81
C THR A 213 23.19 1.76 -15.53
N ALA A 214 21.94 1.56 -15.94
CA ALA A 214 20.85 2.52 -15.78
C ALA A 214 20.19 2.48 -14.39
N THR A 215 20.50 1.50 -13.55
CA THR A 215 19.80 1.21 -12.29
C THR A 215 19.74 2.44 -11.37
N PRO A 216 20.84 3.20 -11.12
CA PRO A 216 20.77 4.36 -10.24
C PRO A 216 19.75 5.42 -10.72
N HIS A 217 19.72 5.70 -12.02
CA HIS A 217 18.76 6.64 -12.61
C HIS A 217 17.33 6.09 -12.61
N PHE A 218 17.18 4.79 -12.80
CA PHE A 218 15.89 4.11 -12.72
C PHE A 218 15.28 4.22 -11.30
N LEU A 219 16.08 3.96 -10.26
CA LEU A 219 15.65 4.09 -8.88
C LEU A 219 15.32 5.53 -8.51
N GLN A 220 16.12 6.48 -8.99
CA GLN A 220 15.83 7.89 -8.81
C GLN A 220 14.47 8.26 -9.43
N LYS A 221 14.18 7.81 -10.66
CA LYS A 221 12.87 8.06 -11.29
C LYS A 221 11.70 7.47 -10.52
N ILE A 222 11.86 6.27 -9.96
CA ILE A 222 10.83 5.66 -9.09
C ILE A 222 10.63 6.48 -7.83
N ASN A 223 11.72 6.87 -7.17
CA ASN A 223 11.68 7.69 -5.96
C ASN A 223 10.97 9.03 -6.21
N ASP A 224 11.35 9.73 -7.28
CA ASP A 224 10.76 11.02 -7.63
C ASP A 224 9.26 10.89 -7.93
N TYR A 225 8.86 9.83 -8.63
CA TYR A 225 7.45 9.53 -8.90
C TYR A 225 6.66 9.24 -7.63
N ILE A 226 7.16 8.35 -6.77
CA ILE A 226 6.51 7.98 -5.52
C ILE A 226 6.39 9.20 -4.61
N ASP A 227 7.47 9.95 -4.39
CA ASP A 227 7.49 11.13 -3.53
C ASP A 227 6.51 12.20 -4.01
N THR A 228 6.49 12.50 -5.32
CA THR A 228 5.59 13.48 -5.92
C THR A 228 4.13 13.10 -5.68
N HIS A 229 3.74 11.86 -5.99
CA HIS A 229 2.37 11.41 -5.88
C HIS A 229 1.93 11.16 -4.44
N LEU A 230 2.84 10.74 -3.57
CA LEU A 230 2.59 10.59 -2.14
C LEU A 230 2.30 11.94 -1.48
N ARG A 231 3.13 12.96 -1.75
CA ARG A 231 2.91 14.30 -1.20
C ARG A 231 1.58 14.89 -1.68
N ALA A 232 1.25 14.70 -2.96
CA ALA A 232 -0.03 15.13 -3.51
C ALA A 232 -1.21 14.43 -2.81
N ALA A 233 -1.16 13.09 -2.68
CA ALA A 233 -2.22 12.33 -2.03
C ALA A 233 -2.41 12.73 -0.55
N VAL A 234 -1.32 12.84 0.21
CA VAL A 234 -1.35 13.26 1.62
C VAL A 234 -1.89 14.69 1.75
N SER A 235 -1.49 15.60 0.87
CA SER A 235 -2.00 16.97 0.87
C SER A 235 -3.50 17.05 0.57
N ASP A 236 -3.98 16.26 -0.39
CA ASP A 236 -5.41 16.16 -0.70
C ASP A 236 -6.21 15.56 0.47
N MET A 237 -5.66 14.51 1.11
CA MET A 237 -6.28 13.92 2.30
C MET A 237 -6.43 14.94 3.43
N GLU A 238 -5.37 15.70 3.72
CA GLU A 238 -5.34 16.73 4.75
C GLU A 238 -6.32 17.88 4.46
N ARG A 239 -6.40 18.33 3.20
CA ARG A 239 -7.16 19.53 2.83
C ARG A 239 -8.64 19.25 2.52
N ILE A 240 -8.97 18.05 2.06
CA ILE A 240 -10.28 17.75 1.49
C ILE A 240 -10.96 16.63 2.28
N GLU A 241 -10.33 15.47 2.39
CA GLU A 241 -11.00 14.25 2.83
C GLU A 241 -11.15 14.17 4.34
N ILE A 242 -10.07 14.45 5.09
CA ILE A 242 -10.09 14.38 6.56
C ILE A 242 -11.05 15.40 7.17
N PRO A 243 -11.10 16.67 6.72
CA PRO A 243 -12.12 17.60 7.19
C PRO A 243 -13.56 17.11 6.96
N GLN A 244 -13.82 16.43 5.84
CA GLN A 244 -15.14 15.85 5.56
C GLN A 244 -15.45 14.68 6.49
N LEU A 245 -14.49 13.78 6.72
CA LEU A 245 -14.64 12.68 7.68
C LEU A 245 -14.89 13.19 9.09
N LEU A 246 -14.16 14.23 9.51
CA LEU A 246 -14.35 14.89 10.80
C LEU A 246 -15.73 15.52 10.92
N ALA A 247 -16.21 16.20 9.88
CA ALA A 247 -17.55 16.79 9.87
C ALA A 247 -18.65 15.72 9.96
N GLN A 248 -18.49 14.59 9.26
CA GLN A 248 -19.41 13.45 9.35
C GLN A 248 -19.41 12.83 10.75
N ALA A 249 -18.22 12.56 11.30
CA ALA A 249 -18.08 12.04 12.65
C ALA A 249 -18.71 13.00 13.68
N HIS A 250 -18.43 14.30 13.56
CA HIS A 250 -19.02 15.35 14.42
C HIS A 250 -20.54 15.33 14.39
N GLN A 251 -21.13 15.27 13.19
CA GLN A 251 -22.58 15.18 13.02
C GLN A 251 -23.16 13.93 13.71
N GLN A 252 -22.51 12.77 13.57
CA GLN A 252 -22.96 11.52 14.19
C GLN A 252 -22.86 11.55 15.71
N ILE A 253 -21.78 12.11 16.26
CA ILE A 253 -21.62 12.30 17.71
C ILE A 253 -22.70 13.24 18.24
N SER A 254 -22.93 14.36 17.55
CA SER A 254 -23.95 15.34 17.94
C SER A 254 -25.32 14.67 18.06
N GLN A 255 -25.72 13.87 17.06
CA GLN A 255 -26.98 13.12 17.09
C GLN A 255 -27.04 12.12 18.25
N THR A 256 -25.91 11.47 18.56
CA THR A 256 -25.81 10.51 19.67
C THR A 256 -25.96 11.22 21.02
N ILE A 257 -25.32 12.37 21.19
CA ILE A 257 -25.43 13.22 22.38
C ILE A 257 -26.86 13.76 22.53
N ASP A 258 -27.48 14.23 21.45
CA ASP A 258 -28.85 14.72 21.47
C ASP A 258 -29.84 13.62 21.87
N TYR A 259 -29.63 12.39 21.37
CA TYR A 259 -30.40 11.23 21.79
C TYR A 259 -30.26 10.95 23.28
N PHE A 260 -29.02 10.91 23.79
CA PHE A 260 -28.73 10.67 25.20
C PHE A 260 -29.36 11.74 26.09
N ASN A 261 -29.17 13.01 25.75
CA ASN A 261 -29.73 14.15 26.47
C ASN A 261 -31.28 14.15 26.48
N THR A 262 -31.92 13.55 25.47
CA THR A 262 -33.39 13.49 25.37
C THR A 262 -34.00 12.28 26.08
N HIS A 263 -33.33 11.13 26.06
CA HIS A 263 -33.95 9.84 26.44
C HIS A 263 -33.40 9.24 27.73
N VAL A 264 -32.25 9.68 28.24
CA VAL A 264 -31.74 9.23 29.54
C VAL A 264 -32.45 10.05 30.62
N PRO A 265 -33.29 9.42 31.47
CA PRO A 265 -34.05 10.14 32.48
C PRO A 265 -33.11 10.92 33.41
N GLN A 266 -33.26 12.23 33.46
CA GLN A 266 -32.61 13.06 34.47
C GLN A 266 -33.37 12.89 35.78
N GLU A 267 -33.14 11.78 36.48
CA GLU A 267 -33.82 11.49 37.75
C GLU A 267 -33.41 12.44 38.90
N SER A 268 -32.43 13.33 38.67
CA SER A 268 -31.89 14.24 39.68
C SER A 268 -32.19 15.71 39.37
N HIS A 269 -33.07 16.27 40.20
CA HIS A 269 -33.35 17.69 40.44
C HIS A 269 -34.25 18.48 39.43
N PRO A 270 -35.48 18.86 39.83
CA PRO A 270 -36.44 19.60 38.99
C PRO A 270 -36.08 21.06 38.68
N SER A 271 -34.91 21.54 39.10
CA SER A 271 -34.54 22.96 38.98
C SER A 271 -33.68 23.31 37.77
N HIS A 272 -33.06 22.34 37.06
CA HIS A 272 -32.26 22.64 35.87
C HIS A 272 -32.23 21.48 34.85
N PRO A 273 -32.76 21.67 33.61
CA PRO A 273 -32.52 20.75 32.51
C PRO A 273 -31.08 20.95 32.01
N HIS A 274 -30.11 20.37 32.69
CA HIS A 274 -28.71 20.46 32.27
C HIS A 274 -28.45 19.50 31.12
N ARG A 275 -27.92 19.96 29.99
CA ARG A 275 -27.37 19.04 28.98
C ARG A 275 -26.18 18.34 29.62
N LEU A 276 -26.22 17.02 29.73
CA LEU A 276 -25.16 16.24 30.39
C LEU A 276 -23.87 16.29 29.56
N LEU A 277 -24.02 16.32 28.24
CA LEU A 277 -22.91 16.38 27.28
C LEU A 277 -23.13 17.50 26.27
N GLN A 278 -22.05 18.23 26.00
CA GLN A 278 -21.97 19.21 24.93
C GLN A 278 -20.76 18.93 24.04
N LEU A 279 -21.02 18.84 22.74
CA LEU A 279 -19.97 18.75 21.73
C LEU A 279 -19.56 20.16 21.31
N GLN A 280 -18.28 20.50 21.45
CA GLN A 280 -17.78 21.75 20.92
C GLN A 280 -17.77 21.71 19.39
N PRO A 281 -17.93 22.86 18.71
CA PRO A 281 -17.69 22.93 17.28
C PRO A 281 -16.24 22.53 16.99
N LEU A 282 -16.02 21.90 15.83
CA LEU A 282 -14.65 21.63 15.35
C LEU A 282 -13.95 22.97 15.15
N LEU A 283 -12.96 23.26 16.01
CA LEU A 283 -12.16 24.48 15.95
C LEU A 283 -10.78 24.13 15.40
N GLY A 284 -10.39 24.80 14.32
CA GLY A 284 -9.05 24.73 13.75
C GLY A 284 -8.97 23.99 12.42
N THR A 285 -7.80 24.08 11.81
CA THR A 285 -7.44 23.31 10.62
C THR A 285 -6.73 22.04 11.06
N PHE A 286 -7.21 20.89 10.60
CA PHE A 286 -6.51 19.64 10.81
C PHE A 286 -5.22 19.63 10.00
N HIS A 287 -4.14 19.15 10.62
CA HIS A 287 -2.87 18.92 9.96
C HIS A 287 -2.38 17.51 10.29
N ILE A 288 -1.99 16.76 9.26
CA ILE A 288 -1.32 15.48 9.47
C ILE A 288 0.02 15.77 10.17
N PRO A 289 0.35 15.12 11.30
CA PRO A 289 1.56 15.43 12.05
C PRO A 289 2.82 15.34 11.20
N ASP A 290 3.73 16.30 11.35
CA ASP A 290 4.98 16.33 10.57
C ASP A 290 5.84 15.09 10.79
N ALA A 291 5.80 14.50 11.98
CA ALA A 291 6.47 13.23 12.27
C ALA A 291 5.99 12.10 11.36
N VAL A 292 4.68 12.06 11.07
CA VAL A 292 4.09 11.12 10.12
C VAL A 292 4.59 11.45 8.73
N LYS A 293 4.46 12.70 8.27
CA LYS A 293 4.94 13.15 6.94
C LYS A 293 6.42 12.80 6.70
N GLN A 294 7.27 13.01 7.70
CA GLN A 294 8.69 12.63 7.62
C GLN A 294 8.90 11.12 7.55
N LYS A 295 8.13 10.34 8.31
CA LYS A 295 8.20 8.88 8.28
C LYS A 295 7.67 8.31 6.96
N LEU A 296 6.62 8.90 6.40
CA LEU A 296 6.11 8.61 5.06
C LEU A 296 7.21 8.83 4.01
N ALA A 297 7.84 10.00 4.04
CA ALA A 297 8.92 10.33 3.10
C ALA A 297 10.08 9.33 3.20
N ARG A 298 10.47 8.91 4.41
CA ARG A 298 11.56 7.93 4.62
C ARG A 298 11.19 6.52 4.18
N LYS A 299 9.97 6.06 4.46
CA LYS A 299 9.53 4.69 4.15
C LYS A 299 9.21 4.50 2.66
N ALA A 300 8.71 5.55 2.01
CA ALA A 300 8.27 5.48 0.62
C ALA A 300 9.42 5.53 -0.39
N THR A 301 10.58 6.09 -0.01
CA THR A 301 11.80 6.01 -0.82
C THR A 301 12.49 4.67 -0.58
N PRO A 302 12.49 3.72 -1.54
CA PRO A 302 13.45 2.63 -1.53
C PRO A 302 14.86 3.20 -1.34
N SER A 303 15.46 2.87 -0.18
CA SER A 303 16.83 3.25 0.15
C SER A 303 17.76 2.82 -0.97
N ILE A 304 18.75 3.65 -1.30
CA ILE A 304 19.82 3.34 -2.26
C ILE A 304 20.59 2.07 -1.85
N GLU A 305 20.56 1.71 -0.55
CA GLU A 305 21.05 0.41 -0.05
C GLU A 305 20.31 -0.80 -0.65
N GLY A 306 19.17 -0.58 -1.32
CA GLY A 306 18.40 -1.59 -2.04
C GLY A 306 18.88 -1.88 -3.46
N THR A 307 19.92 -1.20 -3.97
CA THR A 307 20.41 -1.42 -5.34
C THR A 307 20.77 -2.90 -5.57
N ASP A 308 21.45 -3.53 -4.60
CA ASP A 308 21.81 -4.95 -4.66
C ASP A 308 20.58 -5.87 -4.63
N ARG A 309 19.53 -5.50 -3.87
CA ARG A 309 18.27 -6.24 -3.84
C ARG A 309 17.52 -6.15 -5.17
N ILE A 310 17.55 -5.01 -5.83
CA ILE A 310 16.86 -4.79 -7.10
C ILE A 310 17.56 -5.52 -8.23
N LEU A 311 18.89 -5.55 -8.22
CA LEU A 311 19.66 -6.42 -9.10
C LEU A 311 19.37 -7.90 -8.80
N SER A 312 19.23 -8.29 -7.52
CA SER A 312 18.79 -9.64 -7.16
C SER A 312 17.39 -9.97 -7.72
N PHE A 313 16.43 -9.05 -7.67
CA PHE A 313 15.12 -9.22 -8.31
C PHE A 313 15.22 -9.36 -9.83
N ALA A 314 16.09 -8.57 -10.49
CA ALA A 314 16.34 -8.70 -11.92
C ALA A 314 16.95 -10.06 -12.27
N HIS A 315 17.86 -10.57 -11.45
CA HIS A 315 18.42 -11.91 -11.59
C HIS A 315 17.40 -13.02 -11.34
N MET A 316 16.52 -12.89 -10.34
CA MET A 316 15.44 -13.86 -10.11
C MET A 316 14.47 -13.91 -11.29
N ALA A 317 14.10 -12.75 -11.85
CA ALA A 317 13.24 -12.69 -13.04
C ALA A 317 13.86 -13.38 -14.27
N LEU A 318 15.19 -13.45 -14.35
CA LEU A 318 15.89 -14.20 -15.41
C LEU A 318 15.85 -15.72 -15.22
N HIS A 319 15.71 -16.21 -13.98
CA HIS A 319 15.77 -17.63 -13.65
C HIS A 319 14.41 -18.35 -13.78
N ASP A 320 13.29 -17.64 -13.62
CA ASP A 320 11.94 -18.23 -13.77
C ASP A 320 11.57 -18.55 -15.24
N VAL A 321 12.41 -18.17 -16.21
CA VAL A 321 12.16 -18.33 -17.66
C VAL A 321 12.94 -19.52 -18.27
N LEU A 322 13.83 -20.19 -17.52
CA LEU A 322 14.65 -21.32 -17.98
C LEU A 322 14.21 -22.66 -17.37
#